data_AF-A0A2H0V7R2-F1
#
_entry.id   AF-A0A2H0V7R2-F1
#
_cell.length_a   1.000
_cell.length_b   1.000
_cell.length_c   1.000
_cell.angle_alpha   90.00
_cell.angle_beta   90.00
_cell.angle_gamma   90.00
#
_symmetry.space_group_name_H-M   'P 1'
#
loop_
_entity.id
_entity.type
_entity.pdbx_description
1 polymer ?
#
loop_
_entity_poly.entity_id
_entity_poly.type
_entity_poly.pdbx_seq_one_letter_code
_entity_poly.pdbx_strand_id
1 'polypeptide(L)' 'MGIIAGVLILAGGFRWMTAQGNDDAIAGAKNLMVAGVVGLVIILAAFGIAKFVIEALVGATT' A
#
# COMPACT_ATOMS: atom_id res chain seq x y z
N MET A 1 13.98 -2.68 -3.16
CA MET A 1 13.09 -2.40 -2.01
C MET A 1 11.59 -2.33 -2.36
N GLY A 2 11.18 -2.04 -3.61
CA GLY A 2 9.74 -2.07 -4.01
C GLY A 2 9.12 -3.46 -4.22
N ILE A 3 9.95 -4.51 -4.32
CA ILE A 3 9.51 -5.88 -4.60
C ILE A 3 8.71 -6.48 -3.43
N ILE A 4 9.15 -6.25 -2.18
CA ILE A 4 8.45 -6.75 -0.99
C ILE A 4 7.06 -6.11 -0.85
N ALA A 5 6.94 -4.81 -1.13
CA ALA A 5 5.67 -4.11 -1.16
C ALA A 5 4.74 -4.62 -2.28
N GLY A 6 5.28 -4.91 -3.47
CA GLY A 6 4.52 -5.48 -4.58
C GLY A 6 3.96 -6.88 -4.26
N VAL A 7 4.74 -7.73 -3.60
CA VAL A 7 4.31 -9.10 -3.22
C VAL A 7 3.18 -9.10 -2.20
N LEU A 8 3.19 -8.19 -1.22
CA LEU A 8 2.12 -8.06 -0.23
C LEU A 8 0.79 -7.59 -0.85
N ILE A 9 0.85 -6.67 -1.82
CA ILE A 9 -0.35 -6.18 -2.53
C ILE A 9 -0.96 -7.29 -3.41
N LEU A 10 -0.13 -8.08 -4.10
CA LEU A 10 -0.60 -9.22 -4.90
C LEU A 10 -1.27 -10.30 -4.03
N ALA A 11 -0.68 -10.62 -2.88
CA ALA A 11 -1.26 -11.60 -1.95
C ALA A 11 -2.61 -11.12 -1.37
N GLY A 12 -2.74 -9.83 -1.05
CA GLY A 12 -3.99 -9.22 -0.63
C GLY A 12 -5.07 -9.25 -1.71
N GLY A 13 -4.71 -8.92 -2.95
CA GLY A 13 -5.64 -8.93 -4.09
C GLY A 13 -6.15 -10.34 -4.45
N PHE A 14 -5.29 -11.35 -4.36
CA PHE A 14 -5.67 -12.73 -4.68
C PHE A 14 -6.69 -13.30 -3.69
N ARG A 15 -6.59 -12.92 -2.41
CA ARG A 15 -7.51 -13.33 -1.35
C ARG A 15 -8.87 -12.60 -1.42
N TRP A 16 -8.93 -11.43 -2.07
CA TRP A 16 -10.19 -10.74 -2.34
C TRP A 16 -11.00 -11.42 -3.45
N MET A 17 -10.32 -11.90 -4.50
CA MET A 17 -10.96 -12.60 -5.62
C MET A 17 -11.55 -13.97 -5.24
N THR A 18 -11.02 -14.63 -4.21
CA THR A 18 -11.50 -15.97 -3.79
C THR A 18 -12.70 -15.95 -2.83
N ALA A 19 -13.24 -14.78 -2.47
CA ALA A 19 -14.32 -14.66 -1.48
C ALA A 19 -15.74 -15.08 -1.96
N GLN A 20 -15.92 -15.38 -3.25
CA GLN A 20 -17.03 -16.14 -3.86
C GLN A 20 -18.46 -15.98 -3.26
N GLY A 21 -18.89 -14.76 -2.91
CA GLY A 21 -20.30 -14.44 -2.66
C GLY A 21 -20.89 -14.77 -1.29
N ASN A 22 -20.08 -15.16 -0.30
CA ASN A 22 -20.53 -15.28 1.10
C ASN A 22 -20.44 -13.89 1.77
N ASP A 23 -21.52 -13.36 2.35
CA ASP A 23 -21.57 -12.02 2.95
C ASP A 23 -20.48 -11.79 4.03
N ASP A 24 -20.15 -12.82 4.82
CA ASP A 24 -19.03 -12.75 5.77
C ASP A 24 -17.67 -12.69 5.06
N ALA A 25 -17.54 -13.40 3.95
CA ALA A 25 -16.35 -13.34 3.12
C ALA A 25 -16.25 -11.98 2.40
N ILE A 26 -17.37 -11.37 2.01
CA ILE A 26 -17.42 -10.01 1.44
C ILE A 26 -16.99 -8.98 2.48
N ALA A 27 -17.45 -9.09 3.73
CA ALA A 27 -17.01 -8.22 4.82
C ALA A 27 -15.51 -8.36 5.10
N GLY A 28 -15.00 -9.60 5.15
CA GLY A 28 -13.56 -9.87 5.29
C GLY A 28 -12.74 -9.35 4.10
N ALA A 29 -13.25 -9.52 2.88
CA ALA A 29 -12.64 -9.06 1.65
C ALA A 29 -12.60 -7.53 1.57
N LYS A 30 -13.66 -6.83 2.02
CA LYS A 30 -13.71 -5.37 2.13
C LYS A 30 -12.68 -4.84 3.13
N ASN A 31 -12.53 -5.49 4.28
CA ASN A 31 -11.50 -5.12 5.26
C ASN A 31 -10.08 -5.31 4.69
N LEU A 32 -9.85 -6.38 3.94
CA LEU A 32 -8.58 -6.62 3.27
C LEU A 32 -8.29 -5.59 2.18
N MET A 33 -9.31 -5.18 1.41
CA MET A 33 -9.21 -4.09 0.44
C MET A 33 -8.85 -2.77 1.12
N VAL A 34 -9.53 -2.42 2.21
CA VAL A 34 -9.23 -1.18 2.97
C VAL A 34 -7.80 -1.22 3.51
N ALA A 35 -7.36 -2.34 4.08
CA ALA A 35 -5.97 -2.51 4.52
C ALA A 35 -4.98 -2.36 3.36
N GLY A 36 -5.30 -2.89 2.17
CA GLY A 36 -4.49 -2.74 0.96
C GLY A 36 -4.41 -1.29 0.46
N VAL A 37 -5.53 -0.57 0.45
CA VAL A 37 -5.58 0.87 0.09
C VAL A 37 -4.78 1.71 1.08
N VAL A 38 -4.93 1.46 2.38
CA VAL A 38 -4.15 2.15 3.43
C VAL A 38 -2.66 1.89 3.25
N GLY A 39 -2.26 0.65 2.96
CA GLY A 39 -0.87 0.32 2.64
C GLY A 39 -0.34 1.09 1.42
N LEU A 40 -1.14 1.24 0.38
CA LEU A 40 -0.78 2.01 -0.82
C LEU A 40 -0.56 3.49 -0.50
N VAL A 41 -1.46 4.09 0.29
CA VAL A 41 -1.37 5.50 0.73
C VAL A 41 -0.11 5.73 1.57
N ILE A 42 0.22 4.82 2.48
CA ILE A 42 1.43 4.92 3.32
C ILE A 42 2.70 4.93 2.45
N ILE A 43 2.78 4.06 1.44
CA ILE A 43 3.96 3.99 0.55
C ILE A 43 4.11 5.30 -0.25
N LEU A 44 3.01 5.83 -0.78
CA LEU A 44 3.02 7.08 -1.53
C LEU A 44 3.43 8.27 -0.64
N ALA A 45 2.89 8.32 0.59
CA ALA A 45 3.25 9.35 1.56
C ALA A 45 4.73 9.27 1.96
N ALA A 46 5.24 8.06 2.23
CA ALA A 46 6.65 7.85 2.59
C ALA A 46 7.60 8.28 1.47
N PHE A 47 7.28 7.97 0.21
CA PHE A 47 8.07 8.41 -0.94
C PHE A 47 8.08 9.94 -1.08
N GLY A 48 6.92 10.58 -0.92
CA GLY A 48 6.81 12.05 -0.95
C GLY A 48 7.65 12.72 0.13
N ILE A 49 7.60 12.21 1.36
CA ILE A 49 8.40 12.72 2.48
C ILE A 49 9.90 12.51 2.22
N ALA A 50 10.31 11.34 1.76
CA ALA A 50 11.71 11.06 1.46
C ALA A 50 12.26 12.00 0.39
N LYS A 51 11.50 12.24 -0.68
CA LYS A 51 11.88 13.19 -1.75
C LYS A 51 11.99 14.61 -1.21
N PHE A 52 11.03 15.05 -0.41
CA PHE A 52 11.05 16.37 0.22
C PHE A 52 12.28 16.56 1.11
N VAL A 53 12.61 15.60 1.96
CA VAL A 53 13.79 15.66 2.84
C VAL A 53 15.07 15.73 2.01
N ILE A 54 15.20 14.92 0.95
CA ILE A 54 16.38 14.94 0.08
C ILE A 54 16.52 16.30 -0.62
N GLU A 55 15.44 16.82 -1.21
CA GLU A 55 15.45 18.12 -1.88
C GLU A 55 15.81 19.26 -0.91
N ALA A 56 15.27 19.23 0.32
CA ALA A 56 15.61 20.19 1.36
C ALA A 56 17.09 20.14 1.76
N LEU A 57 17.68 18.94 1.86
CA LEU A 57 19.09 18.77 2.19
C LEU A 57 20.02 19.20 1.06
N VAL A 58 19.67 18.88 -0.19
CA VAL A 58 20.45 19.30 -1.37
C VAL A 58 20.43 20.82 -1.52
N GLY A 59 19.25 21.44 -1.37
CA GLY A 59 19.12 22.90 -1.44
C GLY A 59 19.79 23.65 -0.28
N ALA A 60 20.01 23.00 0.87
CA ALA A 60 20.76 23.59 1.98
C ALA A 60 22.29 23.50 1.81
N THR A 61 22.76 22.60 0.94
CA THR A 61 24.20 22.31 0.76
C THR A 61 24.80 23.02 -0.46
N THR A 62 23.97 23.46 -1.42
CA THR A 62 24.40 24.19 -2.63
C THR A 62 24.11 25.67 -2.48
#